data_AF-A0A819NVG1-F1
#
_entry.id   AF-A0A819NVG1-F1
#
_cell.length_a   1.000
_cell.length_b   1.000
_cell.length_c   1.000
_cell.angle_alpha   90.00
_cell.angle_beta   90.00
_cell.angle_gamma   90.00
#
_symmetry.space_group_name_H-M   'P 1'
#
loop_
_entity.id
_entity.type
_entity.pdbx_description
1 polymer ?
#
loop_
_entity_poly.entity_id
_entity_poly.type
_entity_poly.pdbx_seq_one_letter_code
_entity_poly.pdbx_strand_id
1 'polypeptide(L)'
;MPENALLVAIESNSASADIAHRIHEHAGVSHRIHIVVNSTDQVISQLRSQFNIDSFDLIFVDHNKSYYLRDLKLLESEGLIKQGTVIVADNVIIPDTPNYLTYIRNSSNYTSQLHKSKLEYSNLLPDGVEVSVRQ
;
A
#
# COMPACT_ATOMS: atom_id res chain seq x y z
N MET A 1 2.60 -9.95 -12.35
CA MET A 1 2.32 -10.80 -11.17
C MET A 1 2.18 -12.26 -11.63
N PRO A 2 2.66 -13.25 -10.88
CA PRO A 2 2.48 -14.69 -11.18
C PRO A 2 1.00 -15.03 -11.41
N GLU A 3 0.66 -16.03 -12.21
CA GLU A 3 -0.74 -16.31 -12.63
C GLU A 3 -1.73 -16.43 -11.46
N ASN A 4 -1.29 -17.00 -10.33
CA ASN A 4 -2.07 -17.23 -9.12
C ASN A 4 -2.04 -16.07 -8.09
N ALA A 5 -1.32 -14.98 -8.36
CA ALA A 5 -1.25 -13.88 -7.40
C ALA A 5 -2.56 -13.07 -7.38
N LEU A 6 -3.01 -12.71 -6.19
CA LEU A 6 -4.20 -11.90 -5.95
C LEU A 6 -3.79 -10.50 -5.49
N LEU A 7 -4.60 -9.51 -5.84
CA LEU A 7 -4.45 -8.13 -5.39
C LEU A 7 -5.70 -7.72 -4.62
N VAL A 8 -5.52 -7.21 -3.40
CA VAL A 8 -6.59 -6.54 -2.66
C VAL A 8 -6.34 -5.04 -2.76
N ALA A 9 -7.32 -4.32 -3.30
CA ALA A 9 -7.31 -2.86 -3.38
C ALA A 9 -8.36 -2.30 -2.41
N ILE A 10 -7.99 -1.28 -1.65
CA ILE A 10 -8.89 -0.60 -0.72
C ILE A 10 -9.20 0.78 -1.27
N GLU A 11 -10.48 1.08 -1.48
CA GLU A 11 -10.92 2.38 -1.98
C GLU A 11 -12.16 2.83 -1.19
N SER A 12 -12.05 3.96 -0.51
CA SER A 12 -13.15 4.48 0.32
C SER A 12 -14.27 5.14 -0.50
N ASN A 13 -13.97 5.62 -1.70
CA ASN A 13 -14.91 6.26 -2.60
C ASN A 13 -15.53 5.24 -3.56
N SER A 14 -16.82 4.95 -3.40
CA SER A 14 -17.51 3.96 -4.23
C SER A 14 -17.48 4.28 -5.73
N ALA A 15 -17.54 5.55 -6.12
CA ALA A 15 -17.48 5.92 -7.53
C ALA A 15 -16.08 5.67 -8.13
N SER A 16 -15.01 5.95 -7.38
CA SER A 16 -13.64 5.59 -7.78
C SER A 16 -13.48 4.07 -7.87
N ALA A 17 -14.04 3.32 -6.93
CA ALA A 17 -14.00 1.86 -6.93
C ALA A 17 -14.71 1.27 -8.17
N ASP A 18 -15.88 1.81 -8.53
CA ASP A 18 -16.63 1.40 -9.72
C ASP A 18 -15.85 1.70 -11.01
N ILE A 19 -15.19 2.87 -11.08
CA ILE A 19 -14.32 3.23 -12.21
C ILE A 19 -13.14 2.26 -12.30
N ALA A 20 -12.45 2.00 -11.19
CA ALA A 20 -11.32 1.07 -11.14
C ALA A 20 -11.73 -0.34 -11.58
N HIS A 21 -12.87 -0.84 -11.09
CA HIS A 21 -13.42 -2.13 -11.50
C HIS A 21 -13.62 -2.20 -13.02
N ARG A 22 -14.21 -1.17 -13.64
CA ARG A 22 -14.41 -1.12 -15.10
C ARG A 22 -13.09 -1.09 -15.88
N ILE A 23 -12.06 -0.42 -15.35
CA ILE A 23 -10.71 -0.43 -15.93
C ILE A 23 -10.11 -1.83 -15.85
N HIS A 24 -10.24 -2.51 -14.71
CA HIS A 24 -9.74 -3.88 -14.53
C HIS A 24 -10.45 -4.89 -15.43
N GLU A 25 -11.77 -4.77 -15.60
CA GLU A 25 -12.56 -5.57 -16.55
C GLU A 25 -12.08 -5.36 -17.98
N HIS A 26 -11.92 -4.09 -18.39
CA HIS A 26 -11.43 -3.77 -19.72
C HIS A 26 -10.02 -4.33 -19.98
N ALA A 27 -9.15 -4.30 -18.97
CA ALA A 27 -7.80 -4.87 -19.05
C ALA A 27 -7.78 -6.41 -18.94
N GLY A 28 -8.91 -7.07 -18.66
CA GLY A 28 -9.00 -8.53 -18.53
C GLY A 28 -8.36 -9.10 -17.25
N VAL A 29 -8.14 -8.28 -16.23
CA VAL A 29 -7.43 -8.66 -14.99
C VAL A 29 -8.30 -8.64 -13.74
N SER A 30 -9.58 -8.26 -13.86
CA SER A 30 -10.53 -8.14 -12.75
C SER A 30 -10.65 -9.41 -11.89
N HIS A 31 -10.57 -10.59 -12.51
CA HIS A 31 -10.61 -11.89 -11.82
C HIS A 31 -9.53 -12.09 -10.74
N ARG A 32 -8.50 -11.23 -10.70
CA ARG A 32 -7.40 -11.28 -9.73
C ARG A 32 -7.36 -10.10 -8.78
N ILE A 33 -8.30 -9.17 -8.91
CA ILE A 33 -8.33 -7.91 -8.16
C ILE A 33 -9.63 -7.86 -7.33
N HIS A 34 -9.49 -7.85 -6.01
CA HIS A 34 -10.59 -7.68 -5.08
C HIS A 34 -10.58 -6.25 -4.54
N ILE A 35 -11.54 -5.44 -4.98
CA ILE A 35 -11.73 -4.08 -4.45
C ILE A 35 -12.63 -4.15 -3.23
N VAL A 36 -12.15 -3.64 -2.10
CA VAL A 36 -12.92 -3.52 -0.86
C VAL A 36 -13.27 -2.04 -0.65
N VAL A 37 -14.56 -1.73 -0.71
CA VAL A 37 -15.04 -0.34 -0.60
C VAL A 37 -15.24 0.05 0.86
N ASN A 38 -14.18 0.55 1.50
CA ASN A 38 -14.22 1.05 2.87
C ASN A 38 -12.95 1.85 3.21
N SER A 39 -12.85 2.39 4.44
CA SER A 39 -11.62 3.00 4.93
C SER A 39 -10.56 1.96 5.30
N THR A 40 -9.29 2.32 5.15
CA THR A 40 -8.16 1.40 5.37
C THR A 40 -8.11 0.84 6.79
N ASP A 41 -8.42 1.63 7.81
CA ASP A 41 -8.47 1.17 9.21
C ASP A 41 -9.53 0.07 9.43
N GLN A 42 -10.69 0.19 8.80
CA GLN A 42 -11.75 -0.81 8.89
C GLN A 42 -11.39 -2.07 8.11
N VAL A 43 -10.87 -1.93 6.89
CA VAL A 43 -10.50 -3.09 6.07
C VAL A 43 -9.35 -3.86 6.71
N ILE A 44 -8.26 -3.18 7.11
CA ILE A 44 -7.06 -3.86 7.64
C ILE A 44 -7.42 -4.76 8.83
N SER A 45 -8.25 -4.26 9.75
CA SER A 45 -8.73 -4.99 10.93
C SER A 45 -9.60 -6.23 10.58
N GLN A 46 -10.08 -6.33 9.34
CA GLN A 46 -10.98 -7.38 8.87
C GLN A 46 -10.31 -8.34 7.87
N LEU A 47 -9.10 -8.04 7.37
CA LEU A 47 -8.42 -8.85 6.35
C LEU A 47 -8.22 -10.30 6.77
N ARG A 48 -7.83 -10.54 8.02
CA ARG A 48 -7.62 -11.90 8.53
C ARG A 48 -8.94 -12.64 8.74
N SER A 49 -9.93 -12.00 9.35
CA SER A 49 -11.19 -12.65 9.74
C SER A 49 -12.20 -12.82 8.60
N GLN A 50 -12.29 -11.85 7.70
CA GLN A 50 -13.28 -11.85 6.61
C GLN A 50 -12.69 -12.32 5.28
N PHE A 51 -11.42 -12.02 5.01
CA PHE A 51 -10.79 -12.32 3.73
C PHE A 51 -9.80 -13.49 3.80
N ASN A 52 -9.60 -14.08 4.99
CA ASN A 52 -8.69 -15.20 5.23
C ASN A 52 -7.27 -14.92 4.71
N ILE A 53 -6.81 -13.69 4.88
CA ILE A 53 -5.46 -13.26 4.50
C ILE A 53 -4.56 -13.32 5.74
N ASP A 54 -3.53 -14.16 5.67
CA ASP A 54 -2.56 -14.28 6.75
C ASP A 54 -1.52 -13.16 6.73
N SER A 55 -1.00 -12.83 5.55
CA SER A 55 0.03 -11.81 5.34
C SER A 55 0.16 -11.42 3.88
N PHE A 56 0.86 -10.32 3.61
CA PHE A 56 1.13 -9.84 2.25
C PHE A 56 2.58 -10.05 1.85
N ASP A 57 2.82 -10.41 0.59
CA ASP A 57 4.16 -10.38 0.00
C ASP A 57 4.58 -8.95 -0.36
N LEU A 58 3.62 -8.14 -0.80
CA LEU A 58 3.82 -6.75 -1.19
C LEU A 58 2.66 -5.87 -0.70
N ILE A 59 2.97 -4.70 -0.19
CA ILE A 59 2.01 -3.66 0.22
C ILE A 59 2.39 -2.37 -0.52
N PHE A 60 1.49 -1.84 -1.33
CA PHE A 60 1.64 -0.54 -1.98
C PHE A 60 0.81 0.51 -1.24
N VAL A 61 1.44 1.62 -0.87
CA VAL A 61 0.82 2.68 -0.08
C VAL A 61 0.78 3.96 -0.91
N ASP A 62 -0.41 4.31 -1.39
CA ASP A 62 -0.66 5.55 -2.15
C ASP A 62 -2.05 6.15 -1.88
N HIS A 63 -2.39 6.28 -0.60
CA HIS A 63 -3.64 6.91 -0.17
C HIS A 63 -3.35 8.22 0.58
N ASN A 64 -4.26 8.66 1.45
CA ASN A 64 -4.05 9.83 2.30
C ASN A 64 -2.76 9.69 3.13
N LYS A 65 -1.80 10.58 2.87
CA LYS A 65 -0.45 10.59 3.46
C LYS A 65 -0.46 10.66 4.99
N SER A 66 -1.50 11.26 5.59
CA SER A 66 -1.69 11.33 7.05
C SER A 66 -1.92 9.96 7.70
N TYR A 67 -2.32 8.94 6.93
CA TYR A 67 -2.66 7.61 7.44
C TYR A 67 -1.54 6.59 7.27
N TYR A 68 -0.47 6.90 6.55
CA TYR A 68 0.62 5.95 6.26
C TYR A 68 1.19 5.30 7.52
N LEU A 69 1.53 6.10 8.53
CA LEU A 69 2.07 5.57 9.78
C LEU A 69 1.03 4.77 10.59
N ARG A 70 -0.22 5.25 10.61
CA ARG A 70 -1.31 4.56 11.31
C ARG A 70 -1.54 3.18 10.70
N ASP A 71 -1.63 3.12 9.37
CA ASP A 71 -1.95 1.90 8.63
C ASP A 71 -0.79 0.92 8.63
N LEU A 72 0.46 1.40 8.54
CA LEU A 72 1.64 0.57 8.75
C LEU A 72 1.58 -0.13 10.12
N LYS A 73 1.36 0.63 11.20
CA LYS A 73 1.28 0.06 12.56
C LYS A 73 0.13 -0.92 12.72
N LEU A 74 -1.00 -0.66 12.06
CA LEU A 74 -2.15 -1.56 12.09
C LEU A 74 -1.86 -2.87 11.34
N LEU A 75 -1.23 -2.79 10.16
CA LEU A 75 -0.76 -3.98 9.43
C LEU A 75 0.23 -4.80 10.26
N GLU A 76 1.12 -4.14 11.00
CA GLU A 76 2.04 -4.80 11.93
C GLU A 76 1.31 -5.47 13.10
N SER A 77 0.35 -4.78 13.74
CA SER A 77 -0.37 -5.32 14.90
C SER A 77 -1.31 -6.47 14.55
N GLU A 78 -1.89 -6.45 13.35
CA GLU A 78 -2.73 -7.54 12.82
C GLU A 78 -1.90 -8.72 12.28
N GLY A 79 -0.57 -8.63 12.32
CA GLY A 79 0.34 -9.68 11.87
C GLY A 79 0.29 -9.92 10.35
N LEU A 80 -0.08 -8.89 9.58
CA LEU A 80 -0.23 -8.95 8.13
C LEU A 80 1.10 -8.74 7.36
N ILE A 81 2.16 -8.40 8.09
CA ILE A 81 3.52 -8.19 7.56
C ILE A 81 4.41 -9.33 8.06
N LYS A 82 4.86 -10.19 7.15
CA LYS A 82 5.79 -11.29 7.42
C LYS A 82 7.23 -10.91 7.03
N GLN A 83 8.20 -11.68 7.48
CA GLN A 83 9.57 -11.56 6.99
C GLN A 83 9.59 -11.63 5.45
N GLY A 84 10.30 -10.71 4.81
CA GLY A 84 10.36 -10.57 3.35
C GLY A 84 9.22 -9.77 2.73
N THR A 85 8.19 -9.35 3.47
CA THR A 85 7.16 -8.43 2.95
C THR A 85 7.82 -7.14 2.48
N VAL A 86 7.50 -6.72 1.26
CA VAL A 86 7.98 -5.47 0.65
C VAL A 86 6.90 -4.41 0.76
N ILE A 87 7.21 -3.30 1.40
CA ILE A 87 6.34 -2.13 1.49
C ILE A 87 6.89 -1.06 0.55
N VAL A 88 6.06 -0.59 -0.37
CA VAL A 88 6.40 0.48 -1.31
C VAL A 88 5.44 1.63 -1.04
N ALA A 89 5.97 2.73 -0.52
CA ALA A 89 5.18 3.92 -0.20
C ALA A 89 5.48 5.03 -1.21
N ASP A 90 4.43 5.56 -1.85
CA ASP A 90 4.53 6.59 -2.88
C ASP A 90 4.34 8.01 -2.33
N ASN A 91 4.91 8.97 -3.05
CA ASN A 91 4.96 10.40 -2.74
C ASN A 91 5.54 10.75 -1.37
N VAL A 92 6.63 10.07 -0.99
CA VAL A 92 7.23 10.27 0.34
C VAL A 92 8.02 11.57 0.47
N ILE A 93 8.27 12.29 -0.63
CA ILE A 93 8.97 13.58 -0.62
C ILE A 93 7.98 14.75 -0.80
N ILE A 94 7.03 14.67 -1.74
CA ILE A 94 6.00 15.69 -1.95
C ILE A 94 4.65 14.99 -2.05
N PRO A 95 3.72 15.17 -1.09
CA PRO A 95 3.63 16.24 -0.09
C PRO A 95 4.37 15.99 1.23
N ASP A 96 5.23 14.96 1.29
CA ASP A 96 5.98 14.46 2.47
C ASP A 96 5.16 13.58 3.42
N THR A 97 5.85 12.62 4.06
CA THR A 97 5.32 11.65 5.04
C THR A 97 6.30 11.46 6.21
N PRO A 98 6.67 12.54 6.93
CA PRO A 98 7.84 12.53 7.81
C PRO A 98 7.68 11.53 8.96
N ASN A 99 6.49 11.44 9.55
CA ASN A 99 6.22 10.49 10.64
C ASN A 99 6.37 9.02 10.20
N TYR A 100 5.94 8.69 8.97
CA TYR A 100 6.11 7.37 8.39
C TYR A 100 7.59 7.07 8.13
N LEU A 101 8.28 8.00 7.45
CA LEU A 101 9.70 7.83 7.12
C LEU A 101 10.58 7.73 8.38
N THR A 102 10.37 8.58 9.38
CA THR A 102 11.08 8.52 10.65
C THR A 102 10.84 7.19 11.36
N TYR A 103 9.61 6.69 11.36
CA TYR A 103 9.31 5.41 12.00
C TYR A 103 9.98 4.23 11.29
N ILE A 104 9.78 4.10 9.97
CA ILE A 104 10.21 2.93 9.23
C ILE A 104 11.74 2.86 9.09
N ARG A 105 12.42 4.00 8.92
CA ARG A 105 13.89 4.07 8.79
C ARG A 105 14.63 3.83 10.11
N ASN A 106 14.01 4.10 11.25
CA ASN A 106 14.60 3.86 12.57
C ASN A 106 14.22 2.50 13.16
N SER A 107 13.38 1.73 12.47
CA SER A 107 12.98 0.39 12.91
C SER A 107 13.99 -0.65 12.44
N SER A 108 14.54 -1.43 13.38
CA SER A 108 15.41 -2.58 13.04
C SER A 108 14.68 -3.69 12.30
N ASN A 109 13.35 -3.63 12.23
CA ASN A 109 12.54 -4.62 11.53
C ASN A 109 12.51 -4.40 10.02
N TYR A 110 13.02 -3.28 9.50
CA TYR A 110 12.99 -2.98 8.07
C TYR A 110 14.35 -2.55 7.54
N THR A 111 14.69 -3.01 6.34
CA THR A 111 15.73 -2.36 5.52
C THR A 111 15.03 -1.43 4.54
N SER A 112 15.30 -0.13 4.64
CA SER A 112 14.61 0.90 3.86
C SER A 112 15.56 1.59 2.87
N GLN A 113 15.07 1.83 1.66
CA GLN A 113 15.78 2.55 0.60
C GLN A 113 14.83 3.52 -0.09
N LEU A 114 15.26 4.79 -0.20
CA LEU A 114 14.58 5.79 -1.01
C LEU A 114 14.98 5.66 -2.48
N HIS A 115 14.00 5.48 -3.36
CA HIS A 115 14.17 5.55 -4.80
C HIS A 115 13.64 6.89 -5.30
N LYS A 116 14.55 7.83 -5.56
CA LYS A 116 14.20 9.18 -6.02
C LYS A 116 13.64 9.13 -7.45
N SER A 117 12.61 9.93 -7.67
CA SER A 117 11.94 10.12 -8.95
C SER A 117 11.45 11.58 -9.06
N LYS A 118 10.44 11.81 -9.88
CA LYS A 118 9.73 13.08 -10.01
C LYS A 118 8.25 12.88 -9.74
N LEU A 119 7.58 13.94 -9.30
CA LEU A 119 6.14 13.94 -9.09
C LEU A 119 5.42 13.61 -10.42
N GLU A 120 4.32 12.88 -10.33
CA GLU A 120 3.49 12.55 -11.48
C GLU A 120 3.16 13.78 -12.32
N TYR A 121 3.29 13.65 -13.63
CA TYR A 121 3.00 14.71 -14.61
C TYR A 121 3.85 16.00 -14.45
N SER A 122 4.92 15.98 -13.65
CA SER A 122 5.85 17.11 -13.47
C SER A 122 7.31 16.70 -13.69
N ASN A 123 8.00 17.41 -14.58
CA ASN A 123 9.43 17.20 -14.81
C ASN A 123 10.35 17.99 -13.86
N LEU A 124 9.77 18.84 -13.01
CA LEU A 124 10.49 19.84 -12.23
C LEU A 124 10.45 19.54 -10.72
N LEU A 125 9.38 18.91 -10.25
CA LEU A 125 9.19 18.64 -8.83
C LEU A 125 9.79 17.28 -8.46
N PRO A 126 10.72 17.22 -7.48
CA PRO A 126 11.29 15.97 -7.03
C PRO A 126 10.23 15.18 -6.27
N ASP A 127 10.29 13.86 -6.41
CA ASP A 127 9.53 12.96 -5.56
C ASP A 127 10.31 11.65 -5.33
N GLY A 128 9.68 10.65 -4.73
CA GLY A 128 10.25 9.32 -4.66
C GLY A 128 9.35 8.32 -3.97
N VAL A 129 9.75 7.06 -4.07
CA VAL A 129 9.15 5.95 -3.35
C VAL A 129 10.10 5.45 -2.27
N GLU A 130 9.59 5.20 -1.07
CA GLU A 130 10.34 4.48 -0.03
C GLU A 130 10.04 2.99 -0.17
N VAL A 131 11.07 2.19 -0.44
CA VAL A 131 10.97 0.73 -0.47
C VAL A 131 11.53 0.18 0.82
N SER A 132 10.72 -0.54 1.58
CA SER A 132 11.08 -1.08 2.89
C SER A 132 10.80 -2.58 2.94
N VAL A 133 11.83 -3.39 3.23
CA VAL A 133 11.73 -4.85 3.28
C VAL A 133 11.77 -5.32 4.72
N ARG A 134 10.71 -6.02 5.16
CA ARG A 134 10.64 -6.62 6.50
C ARG A 134 11.75 -7.66 6.68
N GLN A 135 12.55 -7.51 7.73
CA GLN A 135 13.63 -8.41 8.12
C GLN A 135 13.14 -9.65 8.84
#